data_AF-A0A929C198-F1
#
_entry.id   AF-A0A929C198-F1
#
_cell.length_a   1.000
_cell.length_b   1.000
_cell.length_c   1.000
_cell.angle_alpha   90.00
_cell.angle_beta   90.00
_cell.angle_gamma   90.00
#
_symmetry.space_group_name_H-M   'P 1'
#
loop_
_entity.id
_entity.type
_entity.pdbx_description
1 polymer ?
#
loop_
_entity_poly.entity_id
_entity_poly.type
_entity_poly.pdbx_seq_one_letter_code
_entity_poly.pdbx_strand_id
1 'polypeptide(L)'
;MEQRFKSISQKRRFWQFPWGYKESFLISFGILISGFIIEYISDGKGISLPGWPINLIFILFFIVYFVFVYKYVKHPIVKWFSSTQAAISSISVLTFLILLMGFIPQENQNVMPFIRKIGLSHVTGSMPYFLCSFYLLVILGFTIVRRFLPFTIKNFAFFLNHAGLWIVVVAASLGSADLWRLNMQLVENKTNFVAYDTQRNPFKMPFALKLLNFSIEEYPPNIALMDNKSGSLKIKKGDKLIDVIKDTITRIENWEIVIDKYIESAIKDSAGYNTSSHVGAVPAVYLIAKNIQTKKIKDGWVTCGSFLMTPEFLMLNDEYSVAMTIPRPKKFSSEIRVFNSIEDFTDIVIEVNKPVKVCGWNIYQSGYNEKMGKWSNMSIVELVRDPWLPVVYTGIFMMLAGAVYLVWMGRWERQKLMRLKL
;
A
#
# COMPACT_ATOMS: atom_id res chain seq x y z
N MET A 1 56.89 -34.20 27.90
CA MET A 1 56.65 -32.81 27.41
C MET A 1 55.21 -32.75 26.89
N GLU A 2 54.25 -32.92 27.79
CA GLU A 2 52.82 -33.11 27.46
C GLU A 2 51.97 -32.26 28.42
N GLN A 3 51.58 -31.08 27.97
CA GLN A 3 50.52 -30.29 28.59
C GLN A 3 49.73 -29.56 27.49
N ARG A 4 48.82 -30.29 26.83
CA ARG A 4 47.67 -29.67 26.15
C ARG A 4 46.53 -29.59 27.16
N PHE A 5 46.37 -28.43 27.79
CA PHE A 5 45.20 -28.11 28.60
C PHE A 5 43.93 -28.19 27.73
N LYS A 6 43.18 -29.28 27.86
CA LYS A 6 41.77 -29.34 27.47
C LYS A 6 41.01 -28.46 28.45
N SER A 7 40.64 -27.24 28.04
CA SER A 7 39.59 -26.50 28.75
C SER A 7 38.26 -27.24 28.52
N ILE A 8 37.86 -28.07 29.48
CA ILE A 8 36.51 -28.63 29.52
C ILE A 8 35.57 -27.44 29.75
N SER A 9 34.95 -26.96 28.68
CA SER A 9 33.85 -25.99 28.76
C SER A 9 32.74 -26.65 29.58
N GLN A 10 32.62 -26.31 30.87
CA GLN A 10 31.50 -26.74 31.69
C GLN A 10 30.21 -26.31 31.02
N LYS A 11 29.39 -27.28 30.61
CA LYS A 11 28.12 -27.05 29.94
C LYS A 11 27.17 -26.40 30.97
N ARG A 12 26.93 -25.10 30.79
CA ARG A 12 26.02 -24.28 31.61
C ARG A 12 24.67 -24.96 31.82
N ARG A 13 24.14 -24.93 33.05
CA ARG A 13 22.81 -25.49 33.37
C ARG A 13 21.71 -24.62 32.77
N PHE A 14 20.65 -25.27 32.31
CA PHE A 14 19.45 -24.61 31.81
C PHE A 14 18.83 -23.72 32.91
N TRP A 15 18.32 -22.55 32.53
CA TRP A 15 17.75 -21.52 33.44
C TRP A 15 18.70 -20.87 34.45
N GLN A 16 19.99 -21.20 34.46
CA GLN A 16 20.98 -20.44 35.24
C GLN A 16 21.25 -19.07 34.58
N PHE A 17 21.73 -18.03 35.25
CA PHE A 17 22.18 -16.79 34.54
C PHE A 17 23.63 -16.91 34.06
N PRO A 18 24.04 -16.26 32.95
CA PRO A 18 23.25 -15.40 32.03
C PRO A 18 22.51 -16.20 30.94
N TRP A 19 21.19 -15.99 30.80
CA TRP A 19 20.38 -16.68 29.78
C TRP A 19 20.90 -16.49 28.35
N GLY A 20 20.87 -17.58 27.58
CA GLY A 20 21.35 -17.63 26.20
C GLY A 20 20.21 -17.80 25.19
N TYR A 21 20.54 -18.30 23.99
CA TYR A 21 19.55 -18.49 22.92
C TYR A 21 18.42 -19.44 23.31
N LYS A 22 18.72 -20.54 23.99
CA LYS A 22 17.71 -21.55 24.36
C LYS A 22 16.60 -20.94 25.23
N GLU A 23 16.99 -20.26 26.30
CA GLU A 23 16.05 -19.59 27.20
C GLU A 23 15.32 -18.45 26.48
N SER A 24 16.02 -17.68 25.63
CA SER A 24 15.42 -16.54 24.91
C SER A 24 14.35 -16.98 23.90
N PHE A 25 14.61 -18.03 23.13
CA PHE A 25 13.62 -18.61 22.23
C PHE A 25 12.45 -19.24 23.00
N LEU A 26 12.71 -19.95 24.10
CA LEU A 26 11.65 -20.54 24.89
C LEU A 26 10.69 -19.46 25.46
N ILE A 27 11.23 -18.36 25.97
CA ILE A 27 10.41 -17.22 26.43
C ILE A 27 9.63 -16.60 25.25
N SER A 28 10.28 -16.40 24.11
CA SER A 28 9.63 -15.77 22.94
C SER A 28 8.51 -16.64 22.36
N PHE A 29 8.71 -17.96 22.28
CA PHE A 29 7.66 -18.90 21.90
C PHE A 29 6.55 -19.00 22.95
N GLY A 30 6.91 -18.94 24.24
CA GLY A 30 5.92 -18.85 25.33
C GLY A 30 4.98 -17.67 25.14
N ILE A 31 5.53 -16.48 24.86
CA ILE A 31 4.75 -15.26 24.59
C ILE A 31 3.83 -15.44 23.36
N LEU A 32 4.36 -16.00 22.26
CA LEU A 32 3.57 -16.27 21.06
C LEU A 32 2.39 -17.22 21.34
N ILE A 33 2.66 -18.34 22.01
CA ILE A 33 1.66 -19.36 22.35
C ILE A 33 0.61 -18.76 23.30
N SER A 34 1.03 -17.99 24.30
CA SER A 34 0.10 -17.27 25.18
C SER A 34 -0.80 -16.32 24.39
N GLY A 35 -0.26 -15.61 23.40
CA GLY A 35 -1.04 -14.76 22.51
C GLY A 35 -2.11 -15.56 21.74
N PHE A 36 -1.75 -16.71 21.17
CA PHE A 36 -2.71 -17.56 20.45
C PHE A 36 -3.79 -18.12 21.38
N ILE A 37 -3.43 -18.49 22.60
CA ILE A 37 -4.39 -18.96 23.61
C ILE A 37 -5.39 -17.86 23.96
N ILE A 38 -4.91 -16.63 24.20
CA ILE A 38 -5.79 -15.49 24.52
C ILE A 38 -6.70 -15.17 23.33
N GLU A 39 -6.18 -15.16 22.10
CA GLU A 39 -6.97 -14.93 20.89
C GLU A 39 -8.08 -15.96 20.73
N TYR A 40 -7.74 -17.24 20.94
CA TYR A 40 -8.68 -18.35 20.85
C TYR A 40 -9.79 -18.25 21.90
N ILE A 41 -9.44 -17.90 23.14
CA ILE A 41 -10.41 -17.67 24.24
C ILE A 41 -11.28 -16.45 23.95
N SER A 42 -10.73 -15.44 23.27
CA SER A 42 -11.43 -14.22 22.87
C SER A 42 -12.29 -14.39 21.61
N ASP A 43 -12.35 -15.60 21.06
CA ASP A 43 -13.08 -15.97 19.84
C ASP A 43 -12.67 -15.18 18.59
N GLY A 44 -11.38 -14.85 18.45
CA GLY A 44 -10.87 -14.15 17.27
C GLY A 44 -11.32 -12.69 17.17
N LYS A 45 -11.63 -12.04 18.32
CA LYS A 45 -12.03 -10.63 18.38
C LYS A 45 -10.85 -9.66 18.26
N GLY A 46 -9.62 -10.14 18.43
CA GLY A 46 -8.43 -9.31 18.48
C GLY A 46 -8.38 -8.36 19.69
N ILE A 47 -7.55 -7.32 19.57
CA ILE A 47 -7.38 -6.26 20.54
C ILE A 47 -7.77 -4.90 19.94
N SER A 48 -8.51 -4.11 20.71
CA SER A 48 -8.70 -2.68 20.44
C SER A 48 -7.75 -1.88 21.32
N LEU A 49 -6.81 -1.18 20.70
CA LEU A 49 -5.90 -0.28 21.41
C LEU A 49 -6.62 1.02 21.77
N PRO A 50 -6.26 1.66 22.89
CA PRO A 50 -6.86 2.93 23.26
C PRO A 50 -6.36 4.04 22.32
N GLY A 51 -7.29 4.90 21.89
CA GLY A 51 -6.98 6.11 21.13
C GLY A 51 -6.54 7.29 22.01
N TRP A 52 -6.45 8.46 21.38
CA TRP A 52 -6.15 9.72 22.05
C TRP A 52 -7.17 10.05 23.16
N PRO A 53 -6.73 10.56 24.33
CA PRO A 53 -5.36 10.85 24.75
C PRO A 53 -4.68 9.70 25.54
N ILE A 54 -5.35 8.55 25.69
CA ILE A 54 -4.90 7.47 26.60
C ILE A 54 -3.60 6.84 26.09
N ASN A 55 -3.43 6.67 24.78
CA ASN A 55 -2.19 6.22 24.18
C ASN A 55 -0.96 7.07 24.56
N LEU A 56 -1.11 8.39 24.69
CA LEU A 56 -0.04 9.28 25.16
C LEU A 56 0.37 8.96 26.60
N ILE A 57 -0.61 8.69 27.48
CA ILE A 57 -0.36 8.32 28.88
C ILE A 57 0.46 7.01 28.93
N PHE A 58 0.11 6.02 28.10
CA PHE A 58 0.88 4.78 28.00
C PHE A 58 2.33 5.03 27.57
N ILE A 59 2.56 5.88 26.57
CA ILE A 59 3.91 6.21 26.11
C ILE A 59 4.72 6.89 27.21
N LEU A 60 4.15 7.88 27.90
CA LEU A 60 4.81 8.58 29.00
C LEU A 60 5.16 7.63 30.15
N PHE A 61 4.25 6.73 30.50
CA PHE A 61 4.51 5.68 31.48
C PHE A 61 5.70 4.80 31.07
N PHE A 62 5.77 4.36 29.81
CA PHE A 62 6.91 3.58 29.29
C PHE A 62 8.24 4.33 29.37
N ILE A 63 8.25 5.63 29.04
CA ILE A 63 9.44 6.47 29.13
C ILE A 63 9.92 6.55 30.58
N VAL A 64 9.01 6.84 31.52
CA VAL A 64 9.34 6.91 32.96
C VAL A 64 9.85 5.56 33.47
N TYR A 65 9.21 4.46 33.07
CA TYR A 65 9.64 3.11 33.40
C TYR A 65 11.07 2.81 32.92
N PHE A 66 11.40 3.16 31.68
CA PHE A 66 12.75 2.97 31.14
C PHE A 66 13.81 3.83 31.86
N VAL A 67 13.48 5.06 32.23
CA VAL A 67 14.35 5.90 33.06
C VAL A 67 14.59 5.28 34.43
N PHE A 68 13.57 4.69 35.05
CA PHE A 68 13.71 3.97 36.32
C PHE A 68 14.59 2.71 36.19
N VAL A 69 14.38 1.92 35.14
CA VAL A 69 15.15 0.70 34.83
C VAL A 69 16.64 0.97 34.64
N TYR A 70 17.03 2.19 34.23
CA TYR A 70 18.44 2.58 34.11
C TYR A 70 19.24 2.32 35.41
N LYS A 71 18.62 2.50 36.58
CA LYS A 71 19.26 2.24 37.89
C LYS A 71 19.62 0.76 38.09
N TYR A 72 18.97 -0.14 37.35
CA TYR A 72 19.07 -1.59 37.50
C TYR A 72 19.76 -2.27 36.30
N VAL A 73 20.49 -1.53 35.45
CA VAL A 73 21.14 -2.07 34.24
C VAL A 73 22.12 -3.22 34.52
N LYS A 74 22.65 -3.30 35.75
CA LYS A 74 23.52 -4.40 36.20
C LYS A 74 22.76 -5.67 36.62
N HIS A 75 21.46 -5.59 36.87
CA HIS A 75 20.65 -6.73 37.30
C HIS A 75 20.61 -7.81 36.20
N PRO A 76 20.75 -9.12 36.51
CA PRO A 76 20.85 -10.18 35.51
C PRO A 76 19.70 -10.19 34.49
N ILE A 77 18.47 -9.92 34.94
CA ILE A 77 17.27 -9.86 34.10
C ILE A 77 17.33 -8.66 33.14
N VAL A 78 17.67 -7.46 33.62
CA VAL A 78 17.77 -6.24 32.80
C VAL A 78 18.90 -6.37 31.78
N LYS A 79 20.01 -7.00 32.18
CA LYS A 79 21.12 -7.33 31.28
C LYS A 79 20.71 -8.31 30.19
N TRP A 80 19.81 -9.24 30.48
CA TRP A 80 19.26 -10.18 29.49
C TRP A 80 18.26 -9.52 28.54
N PHE A 81 17.33 -8.68 29.02
CA PHE A 81 16.41 -7.92 28.16
C PHE A 81 17.10 -6.98 27.18
N SER A 82 18.36 -6.61 27.45
CA SER A 82 19.21 -5.80 26.57
C SER A 82 20.27 -6.62 25.84
N SER A 83 20.11 -7.94 25.76
CA SER A 83 21.05 -8.87 25.12
C SER A 83 20.72 -9.11 23.64
N THR A 84 21.73 -9.48 22.87
CA THR A 84 21.55 -9.86 21.46
C THR A 84 20.70 -11.13 21.31
N GLN A 85 20.75 -12.04 22.27
CA GLN A 85 19.98 -13.28 22.26
C GLN A 85 18.47 -13.00 22.38
N ALA A 86 18.07 -12.12 23.31
CA ALA A 86 16.68 -11.71 23.49
C ALA A 86 16.15 -10.96 22.25
N ALA A 87 16.97 -10.07 21.67
CA ALA A 87 16.61 -9.34 20.46
C ALA A 87 16.45 -10.26 19.25
N ILE A 88 17.38 -11.20 19.02
CA ILE A 88 17.27 -12.15 17.89
C ILE A 88 16.03 -13.03 18.06
N SER A 89 15.75 -13.53 19.26
CA SER A 89 14.58 -14.40 19.46
C SER A 89 13.26 -13.65 19.27
N SER A 90 13.14 -12.41 19.76
CA SER A 90 11.93 -11.60 19.57
C SER A 90 11.70 -11.23 18.10
N ILE A 91 12.76 -10.79 17.41
CA ILE A 91 12.70 -10.44 15.98
C ILE A 91 12.33 -11.67 15.14
N SER A 92 12.95 -12.83 15.40
CA SER A 92 12.66 -14.06 14.65
C SER A 92 11.20 -14.51 14.81
N VAL A 93 10.67 -14.49 16.05
CA VAL A 93 9.28 -14.88 16.32
C VAL A 93 8.29 -13.90 15.70
N LEU A 94 8.53 -12.59 15.82
CA LEU A 94 7.69 -11.58 15.19
C LEU A 94 7.75 -11.66 13.66
N THR A 95 8.94 -11.87 13.09
CA THR A 95 9.11 -12.03 11.64
C THR A 95 8.37 -13.25 11.13
N PHE A 96 8.43 -14.37 11.84
CA PHE A 96 7.65 -15.56 11.49
C PHE A 96 6.14 -15.24 11.43
N LEU A 97 5.62 -14.52 12.41
CA LEU A 97 4.20 -14.12 12.42
C LEU A 97 3.84 -13.17 11.27
N ILE A 98 4.70 -12.19 10.98
CA ILE A 98 4.52 -11.27 9.84
C ILE A 98 4.59 -12.02 8.50
N LEU A 99 5.45 -13.04 8.37
CA LEU A 99 5.50 -13.86 7.16
C LEU A 99 4.18 -14.62 6.95
N LEU A 100 3.58 -15.17 8.01
CA LEU A 100 2.27 -15.83 7.90
C LEU A 100 1.17 -14.88 7.40
N MET A 101 1.21 -13.60 7.79
CA MET A 101 0.30 -12.57 7.29
C MET A 101 0.36 -12.45 5.75
N GLY A 102 1.53 -12.65 5.13
CA GLY A 102 1.70 -12.60 3.68
C GLY A 102 1.16 -13.82 2.92
N PHE A 103 1.01 -14.96 3.59
CA PHE A 103 0.51 -16.21 3.00
C PHE A 103 -0.98 -16.47 3.28
N ILE A 104 -1.54 -15.82 4.30
CA ILE A 104 -2.93 -16.04 4.74
C ILE A 104 -3.75 -14.80 4.38
N PRO A 105 -4.90 -14.94 3.69
CA PRO A 105 -5.79 -13.82 3.39
C PRO A 105 -6.20 -13.06 4.67
N GLN A 106 -5.92 -11.76 4.70
CA GLN A 106 -6.27 -10.87 5.81
C GLN A 106 -7.65 -10.24 5.59
N GLU A 107 -8.40 -10.01 6.66
CA GLU A 107 -9.75 -9.37 6.66
C GLU A 107 -10.77 -10.05 5.73
N ASN A 108 -10.60 -11.36 5.49
CA ASN A 108 -11.46 -12.15 4.61
C ASN A 108 -12.39 -13.05 5.44
N GLN A 109 -13.70 -12.89 5.28
CA GLN A 109 -14.71 -13.66 6.00
C GLN A 109 -14.80 -15.13 5.57
N ASN A 110 -14.24 -15.49 4.40
CA ASN A 110 -14.31 -16.83 3.81
C ASN A 110 -13.13 -17.75 4.25
N VAL A 111 -12.28 -17.31 5.18
CA VAL A 111 -11.22 -18.17 5.73
C VAL A 111 -11.78 -19.23 6.67
N MET A 112 -11.06 -20.34 6.84
CA MET A 112 -11.46 -21.41 7.76
C MET A 112 -11.72 -20.86 9.19
N PRO A 113 -12.79 -21.29 9.89
CA PRO A 113 -13.14 -20.77 11.21
C PRO A 113 -12.01 -20.84 12.23
N PHE A 114 -11.22 -21.91 12.20
CA PHE A 114 -10.06 -22.07 13.08
C PHE A 114 -9.00 -20.96 12.86
N ILE A 115 -8.65 -20.66 11.60
CA ILE A 115 -7.66 -19.63 11.24
C ILE A 115 -8.10 -18.25 11.74
N ARG A 116 -9.40 -17.95 11.59
CA ARG A 116 -9.99 -16.72 12.12
C ARG A 116 -9.91 -16.68 13.64
N LYS A 117 -10.27 -17.77 14.32
CA LYS A 117 -10.31 -17.85 15.78
C LYS A 117 -8.95 -17.71 16.46
N ILE A 118 -7.87 -18.10 15.79
CA ILE A 118 -6.50 -17.93 16.29
C ILE A 118 -5.84 -16.62 15.82
N GLY A 119 -6.57 -15.73 15.14
CA GLY A 119 -6.09 -14.40 14.75
C GLY A 119 -5.20 -14.35 13.51
N LEU A 120 -5.02 -15.46 12.79
CA LEU A 120 -4.16 -15.49 11.59
C LEU A 120 -4.78 -14.81 10.36
N SER A 121 -6.09 -14.55 10.37
CA SER A 121 -6.78 -13.79 9.32
C SER A 121 -6.83 -12.28 9.60
N HIS A 122 -6.30 -11.82 10.73
CA HIS A 122 -6.26 -10.41 11.12
C HIS A 122 -5.04 -10.17 12.03
N VAL A 123 -3.86 -10.56 11.54
CA VAL A 123 -2.64 -10.69 12.35
C VAL A 123 -2.31 -9.39 13.10
N THR A 124 -2.39 -8.23 12.44
CA THR A 124 -2.06 -6.93 13.07
C THR A 124 -3.01 -6.53 14.19
N GLY A 125 -4.24 -7.05 14.18
CA GLY A 125 -5.24 -6.85 15.25
C GLY A 125 -5.25 -7.96 16.30
N SER A 126 -4.39 -8.98 16.16
CA SER A 126 -4.42 -10.18 17.01
C SER A 126 -3.55 -10.06 18.27
N MET A 127 -3.91 -10.78 19.33
CA MET A 127 -3.16 -10.89 20.58
C MET A 127 -1.73 -11.46 20.42
N PRO A 128 -1.46 -12.49 19.59
CA PRO A 128 -0.10 -12.92 19.28
C PRO A 128 0.79 -11.77 18.78
N TYR A 129 0.29 -10.98 17.84
CA TYR A 129 1.03 -9.86 17.29
C TYR A 129 1.26 -8.79 18.33
N PHE A 130 0.23 -8.44 19.10
CA PHE A 130 0.33 -7.46 20.18
C PHE A 130 1.40 -7.84 21.20
N LEU A 131 1.36 -9.07 21.75
CA LEU A 131 2.30 -9.51 22.77
C LEU A 131 3.74 -9.62 22.24
N CYS A 132 3.93 -10.14 21.02
CA CYS A 132 5.25 -10.20 20.41
C CYS A 132 5.82 -8.80 20.10
N SER A 133 4.99 -7.88 19.61
CA SER A 133 5.38 -6.50 19.34
C SER A 133 5.70 -5.75 20.64
N PHE A 134 4.88 -5.94 21.68
CA PHE A 134 5.12 -5.40 23.02
C PHE A 134 6.45 -5.91 23.60
N TYR A 135 6.72 -7.21 23.50
CA TYR A 135 7.98 -7.80 23.95
C TYR A 135 9.19 -7.23 23.19
N LEU A 136 9.07 -7.04 21.87
CA LEU A 136 10.10 -6.36 21.07
C LEU A 136 10.32 -4.92 21.54
N LEU A 137 9.26 -4.15 21.80
CA LEU A 137 9.34 -2.78 22.30
C LEU A 137 10.05 -2.68 23.67
N VAL A 138 9.79 -3.65 24.56
CA VAL A 138 10.48 -3.75 25.85
C VAL A 138 11.97 -4.02 25.66
N ILE A 139 12.34 -5.02 24.84
CA ILE A 139 13.75 -5.32 24.54
C ILE A 139 14.46 -4.10 23.94
N LEU A 140 13.80 -3.45 22.97
CA LEU A 140 14.35 -2.29 22.28
C LEU A 140 14.57 -1.12 23.26
N GLY A 141 13.58 -0.83 24.12
CA GLY A 141 13.70 0.18 25.17
C GLY A 141 14.84 -0.10 26.16
N PHE A 142 14.98 -1.34 26.62
CA PHE A 142 16.09 -1.73 27.51
C PHE A 142 17.46 -1.59 26.82
N THR A 143 17.53 -1.90 25.53
CA THR A 143 18.75 -1.78 24.75
C THR A 143 19.14 -0.31 24.56
N ILE A 144 18.17 0.58 24.33
CA ILE A 144 18.36 2.04 24.29
C ILE A 144 18.94 2.52 25.63
N VAL A 145 18.26 2.21 26.75
CA VAL A 145 18.65 2.65 28.10
C VAL A 145 20.06 2.19 28.46
N ARG A 146 20.40 0.93 28.18
CA ARG A 146 21.72 0.37 28.53
C ARG A 146 22.87 1.05 27.80
N ARG A 147 22.65 1.52 26.57
CA ARG A 147 23.72 2.04 25.70
C ARG A 147 23.72 3.56 25.56
N PHE A 148 22.72 4.24 26.14
CA PHE A 148 22.60 5.70 26.07
C PHE A 148 23.80 6.42 26.69
N LEU A 149 24.31 5.92 27.83
CA LEU A 149 25.44 6.50 28.55
C LEU A 149 26.66 5.55 28.56
N PRO A 150 27.89 6.06 28.36
CA PRO A 150 28.24 7.47 28.10
C PRO A 150 27.89 7.91 26.66
N PHE A 151 27.62 9.21 26.50
CA PHE A 151 27.35 9.84 25.20
C PHE A 151 28.61 9.85 24.32
N THR A 152 28.83 8.75 23.62
CA THR A 152 29.84 8.67 22.57
C THR A 152 29.17 8.81 21.20
N ILE A 153 29.94 9.26 20.22
CA ILE A 153 29.54 9.29 18.80
C ILE A 153 28.90 7.96 18.35
N LYS A 154 29.53 6.82 18.71
CA LYS A 154 29.02 5.48 18.37
C LYS A 154 27.69 5.17 19.08
N ASN A 155 27.56 5.58 20.33
CA ASN A 155 26.32 5.40 21.09
C ASN A 155 25.20 6.35 20.63
N PHE A 156 25.54 7.54 20.11
CA PHE A 156 24.56 8.47 19.55
C PHE A 156 23.96 7.95 18.24
N ALA A 157 24.79 7.47 17.30
CA ALA A 157 24.27 6.81 16.10
C ALA A 157 23.44 5.55 16.43
N PHE A 158 23.91 4.77 17.40
CA PHE A 158 23.15 3.63 17.91
C PHE A 158 21.78 4.08 18.44
N PHE A 159 21.75 5.13 19.26
CA PHE A 159 20.54 5.70 19.83
C PHE A 159 19.58 6.16 18.74
N LEU A 160 20.02 6.95 17.75
CA LEU A 160 19.18 7.43 16.66
C LEU A 160 18.48 6.28 15.92
N ASN A 161 19.22 5.22 15.59
CA ASN A 161 18.65 4.06 14.90
C ASN A 161 17.64 3.29 15.77
N HIS A 162 17.96 3.04 17.05
CA HIS A 162 17.10 2.21 17.91
C HIS A 162 15.92 2.99 18.47
N ALA A 163 16.10 4.25 18.85
CA ALA A 163 15.02 5.13 19.26
C ALA A 163 14.10 5.46 18.09
N GLY A 164 14.66 5.68 16.88
CA GLY A 164 13.86 5.86 15.67
C GLY A 164 12.97 4.65 15.38
N LEU A 165 13.52 3.43 15.44
CA LEU A 165 12.75 2.19 15.30
C LEU A 165 11.69 2.06 16.40
N TRP A 166 12.03 2.39 17.66
CA TRP A 166 11.09 2.33 18.77
C TRP A 166 9.91 3.28 18.55
N ILE A 167 10.18 4.52 18.13
CA ILE A 167 9.15 5.52 17.79
C ILE A 167 8.25 5.01 16.67
N VAL A 168 8.80 4.45 15.59
CA VAL A 168 8.01 3.90 14.47
C VAL A 168 7.07 2.80 14.95
N VAL A 169 7.58 1.82 15.70
CA VAL A 169 6.79 0.66 16.15
C VAL A 169 5.70 1.09 17.14
N VAL A 170 6.02 1.97 18.10
CA VAL A 170 5.04 2.50 19.06
C VAL A 170 3.97 3.32 18.37
N ALA A 171 4.35 4.25 17.48
CA ALA A 171 3.42 5.11 16.77
C ALA A 171 2.52 4.32 15.82
N ALA A 172 3.06 3.34 15.09
CA ALA A 172 2.25 2.46 14.23
C ALA A 172 1.26 1.61 15.05
N SER A 173 1.70 1.11 16.21
CA SER A 173 0.86 0.28 17.07
C SER A 173 -0.25 1.10 17.72
N LEU A 174 0.10 2.11 18.53
CA LEU A 174 -0.87 2.91 19.28
C LEU A 174 -1.64 3.91 18.42
N GLY A 175 -1.07 4.34 17.29
CA GLY A 175 -1.73 5.25 16.35
C GLY A 175 -2.81 4.57 15.50
N SER A 176 -2.82 3.24 15.42
CA SER A 176 -3.86 2.49 14.69
C SER A 176 -5.27 2.77 15.21
N ALA A 177 -5.43 3.05 16.51
CA ALA A 177 -6.70 3.40 17.12
C ALA A 177 -7.20 4.81 16.75
N ASP A 178 -6.29 5.70 16.34
CA ASP A 178 -6.61 7.06 15.92
C ASP A 178 -6.63 7.22 14.39
N LEU A 179 -6.42 6.13 13.65
CA LEU A 179 -6.47 6.12 12.19
C LEU A 179 -7.93 6.03 11.73
N TRP A 180 -8.37 7.03 10.97
CA TRP A 180 -9.68 7.01 10.33
C TRP A 180 -9.53 6.77 8.84
N ARG A 181 -10.33 5.85 8.30
CA ARG A 181 -10.52 5.60 6.87
C ARG A 181 -12.00 5.53 6.57
N LEU A 182 -12.49 6.53 5.83
CA LEU A 182 -13.91 6.65 5.50
C LEU A 182 -14.09 6.79 3.99
N ASN A 183 -15.16 6.24 3.44
CA ASN A 183 -15.52 6.40 2.03
C ASN A 183 -16.70 7.35 1.90
N MET A 184 -16.60 8.33 0.99
CA MET A 184 -17.68 9.24 0.65
C MET A 184 -18.00 9.11 -0.84
N GLN A 185 -19.27 8.88 -1.15
CA GLN A 185 -19.75 8.88 -2.53
C GLN A 185 -20.19 10.29 -2.90
N LEU A 186 -19.62 10.83 -3.97
CA LEU A 186 -19.94 12.12 -4.53
C LEU A 186 -20.65 11.90 -5.86
N VAL A 187 -21.87 12.42 -5.96
CA VAL A 187 -22.62 12.46 -7.20
C VAL A 187 -22.53 13.86 -7.77
N GLU A 188 -22.38 13.95 -9.08
CA GLU A 188 -22.22 15.21 -9.78
C GLU A 188 -23.34 16.19 -9.40
N ASN A 189 -22.95 17.41 -9.10
CA ASN A 189 -23.80 18.50 -8.66
C ASN A 189 -24.58 18.29 -7.35
N LYS A 190 -24.28 17.24 -6.57
CA LYS A 190 -24.88 17.01 -5.25
C LYS A 190 -23.84 17.20 -4.14
N THR A 191 -24.22 17.97 -3.13
CA THR A 191 -23.40 18.15 -1.92
C THR A 191 -23.58 16.97 -0.98
N ASN A 192 -22.49 16.43 -0.46
CA ASN A 192 -22.47 15.37 0.55
C ASN A 192 -21.52 15.74 1.71
N PHE A 193 -21.93 15.41 2.93
CA PHE A 193 -21.15 15.61 4.15
C PHE A 193 -21.13 14.35 5.03
N VAL A 194 -21.63 13.23 4.53
CA VAL A 194 -21.66 11.94 5.22
C VAL A 194 -20.70 10.99 4.54
N ALA A 195 -19.80 10.41 5.33
CA ALA A 195 -18.88 9.36 4.91
C ALA A 195 -19.16 8.07 5.70
N TYR A 196 -18.66 6.94 5.22
CA TYR A 196 -18.93 5.62 5.78
C TYR A 196 -17.64 4.88 6.10
N ASP A 197 -17.56 4.20 7.24
CA ASP A 197 -16.46 3.30 7.54
C ASP A 197 -16.56 1.97 6.75
N THR A 198 -15.64 1.04 7.00
CA THR A 198 -15.63 -0.29 6.38
C THR A 198 -16.84 -1.15 6.77
N GLN A 199 -17.50 -0.85 7.89
CA GLN A 199 -18.70 -1.53 8.37
C GLN A 199 -19.99 -0.82 7.90
N ARG A 200 -19.86 0.23 7.08
CA ARG A 200 -20.95 1.09 6.58
C ARG A 200 -21.66 1.92 7.67
N ASN A 201 -21.00 2.17 8.79
CA ASN A 201 -21.52 3.13 9.77
C ASN A 201 -21.34 4.57 9.24
N PRO A 202 -22.38 5.42 9.32
CA PRO A 202 -22.31 6.78 8.83
C PRO A 202 -21.60 7.72 9.81
N PHE A 203 -20.76 8.61 9.27
CA PHE A 203 -20.05 9.66 10.01
C PHE A 203 -20.28 11.02 9.35
N LYS A 204 -20.67 12.00 10.17
CA LYS A 204 -20.82 13.39 9.72
C LYS A 204 -19.45 14.07 9.67
N MET A 205 -19.07 14.56 8.51
CA MET A 205 -17.80 15.24 8.29
C MET A 205 -17.86 16.71 8.71
N PRO A 206 -16.72 17.31 9.11
CA PRO A 206 -16.64 18.73 9.47
C PRO A 206 -16.58 19.66 8.24
N PHE A 207 -16.70 19.12 7.04
CA PHE A 207 -16.76 19.82 5.76
C PHE A 207 -17.76 19.10 4.85
N ALA A 208 -18.25 19.78 3.82
CA ALA A 208 -19.05 19.17 2.77
C ALA A 208 -18.29 19.19 1.44
N LEU A 209 -18.51 18.18 0.61
CA LEU A 209 -17.92 18.04 -0.71
C LEU A 209 -19.03 18.00 -1.76
N LYS A 210 -18.80 18.61 -2.91
CA LYS A 210 -19.65 18.50 -4.10
C LYS A 210 -18.78 18.16 -5.30
N LEU A 211 -19.13 17.09 -6.01
CA LEU A 211 -18.49 16.78 -7.29
C LEU A 211 -18.98 17.77 -8.35
N LEU A 212 -18.05 18.51 -8.94
CA LEU A 212 -18.32 19.39 -10.08
C LEU A 212 -18.20 18.62 -11.38
N ASN A 213 -17.12 17.83 -11.52
CA ASN A 213 -16.86 17.03 -12.71
C ASN A 213 -15.95 15.85 -12.37
N PHE A 214 -16.18 14.70 -13.00
CA PHE A 214 -15.26 13.57 -12.99
C PHE A 214 -14.80 13.32 -14.42
N SER A 215 -13.49 13.20 -14.62
CA SER A 215 -12.91 13.01 -15.94
C SER A 215 -11.82 11.95 -15.95
N ILE A 216 -11.76 11.23 -17.06
CA ILE A 216 -10.70 10.27 -17.37
C ILE A 216 -10.00 10.75 -18.63
N GLU A 217 -8.70 11.02 -18.53
CA GLU A 217 -7.83 11.15 -19.69
C GLU A 217 -7.45 9.75 -20.16
N GLU A 218 -7.66 9.43 -21.43
CA GLU A 218 -7.42 8.11 -22.00
C GLU A 218 -6.24 8.14 -22.98
N TYR A 219 -5.51 7.03 -23.09
CA TYR A 219 -4.62 6.83 -24.24
C TYR A 219 -5.46 6.51 -25.48
N PRO A 220 -4.96 6.82 -26.69
CA PRO A 220 -5.57 6.35 -27.92
C PRO A 220 -5.83 4.83 -27.86
N PRO A 221 -6.98 4.35 -28.34
CA PRO A 221 -7.24 2.93 -28.39
C PRO A 221 -6.28 2.25 -29.37
N ASN A 222 -6.22 0.94 -29.30
CA ASN A 222 -5.46 0.14 -30.23
C ASN A 222 -6.37 -0.64 -31.19
N ILE A 223 -5.85 -1.03 -32.35
CA ILE A 223 -6.48 -2.02 -33.22
C ILE A 223 -5.72 -3.35 -33.18
N ALA A 224 -6.48 -4.44 -33.26
CA ALA A 224 -5.95 -5.81 -33.29
C ALA A 224 -6.83 -6.72 -34.14
N LEU A 225 -6.28 -7.88 -34.53
CA LEU A 225 -7.08 -8.94 -35.15
C LEU A 225 -7.86 -9.70 -34.07
N MET A 226 -9.13 -9.95 -34.36
CA MET A 226 -10.03 -10.77 -33.57
C MET A 226 -10.36 -12.04 -34.36
N ASP A 227 -10.29 -13.19 -33.71
CA ASP A 227 -10.77 -14.46 -34.25
C ASP A 227 -12.31 -14.51 -34.15
N ASN A 228 -12.98 -14.69 -35.29
CA ASN A 228 -14.43 -14.60 -35.39
C ASN A 228 -15.17 -15.75 -34.69
N LYS A 229 -14.52 -16.92 -34.51
CA LYS A 229 -15.14 -18.10 -33.88
C LYS A 229 -15.07 -18.00 -32.36
N SER A 230 -13.95 -17.52 -31.83
CA SER A 230 -13.71 -17.41 -30.39
C SER A 230 -14.08 -16.05 -29.80
N GLY A 231 -14.16 -15.00 -30.63
CA GLY A 231 -14.32 -13.61 -30.19
C GLY A 231 -13.09 -13.06 -29.46
N SER A 232 -11.97 -13.78 -29.49
CA SER A 232 -10.75 -13.41 -28.76
C SER A 232 -9.78 -12.60 -29.63
N LEU A 233 -9.11 -11.63 -29.02
CA LEU A 233 -8.07 -10.87 -29.69
C LEU A 233 -6.82 -11.73 -29.87
N LYS A 234 -6.34 -11.86 -31.11
CA LYS A 234 -5.12 -12.58 -31.47
C LYS A 234 -3.90 -11.69 -31.18
N ILE A 235 -3.54 -11.61 -29.92
CA ILE A 235 -2.35 -10.88 -29.44
C ILE A 235 -1.29 -11.93 -29.10
N LYS A 236 -0.18 -12.01 -29.85
CA LYS A 236 0.94 -12.85 -29.40
C LYS A 236 1.64 -12.18 -28.21
N LYS A 237 2.13 -12.99 -27.28
CA LYS A 237 2.85 -12.51 -26.10
C LYS A 237 4.11 -11.76 -26.54
N GLY A 238 4.09 -10.43 -26.43
CA GLY A 238 5.19 -9.53 -26.85
C GLY A 238 4.90 -8.68 -28.10
N ASP A 239 3.79 -8.90 -28.80
CA ASP A 239 3.38 -8.03 -29.91
C ASP A 239 2.90 -6.68 -29.38
N LYS A 240 3.38 -5.59 -29.98
CA LYS A 240 2.86 -4.25 -29.72
C LYS A 240 1.51 -4.10 -30.41
N LEU A 241 0.49 -3.73 -29.64
CA LEU A 241 -0.77 -3.26 -30.17
C LEU A 241 -0.53 -1.99 -31.00
N ILE A 242 -1.26 -1.82 -32.10
CA ILE A 242 -1.09 -0.67 -33.00
C ILE A 242 -1.98 0.46 -32.48
N ASP A 243 -1.36 1.58 -32.10
CA ASP A 243 -2.10 2.77 -31.66
C ASP A 243 -2.91 3.33 -32.82
N VAL A 244 -4.15 3.74 -32.51
CA VAL A 244 -5.02 4.42 -33.47
C VAL A 244 -4.53 5.86 -33.61
N ILE A 245 -3.76 6.10 -34.67
CA ILE A 245 -3.33 7.44 -35.08
C ILE A 245 -3.70 7.59 -36.56
N LYS A 246 -4.31 8.71 -36.94
CA LYS A 246 -4.68 8.98 -38.33
C LYS A 246 -3.46 8.81 -39.26
N ASP A 247 -3.70 8.29 -40.47
CA ASP A 247 -2.69 8.06 -41.51
C ASP A 247 -1.64 6.99 -41.13
N THR A 248 -1.89 6.21 -40.07
CA THR A 248 -1.07 5.04 -39.75
C THR A 248 -1.34 3.92 -40.74
N ILE A 249 -0.28 3.46 -41.39
CA ILE A 249 -0.29 2.26 -42.22
C ILE A 249 0.34 1.14 -41.40
N THR A 250 -0.40 0.05 -41.20
CA THR A 250 0.08 -1.11 -40.48
C THR A 250 -0.18 -2.38 -41.26
N ARG A 251 0.67 -3.38 -41.07
CA ARG A 251 0.50 -4.69 -41.68
C ARG A 251 0.24 -5.72 -40.60
N ILE A 252 -0.93 -6.35 -40.68
CA ILE A 252 -1.28 -7.47 -39.82
C ILE A 252 -1.51 -8.69 -40.70
N GLU A 253 -0.62 -9.68 -40.59
CA GLU A 253 -0.56 -10.85 -41.47
C GLU A 253 -0.51 -10.47 -42.98
N ASN A 254 -1.53 -10.87 -43.75
CA ASN A 254 -1.66 -10.63 -45.19
C ASN A 254 -2.48 -9.37 -45.52
N TRP A 255 -2.83 -8.56 -44.53
CA TRP A 255 -3.62 -7.35 -44.69
C TRP A 255 -2.78 -6.12 -44.39
N GLU A 256 -2.80 -5.18 -45.34
CA GLU A 256 -2.36 -3.81 -45.15
C GLU A 256 -3.58 -2.99 -44.71
N ILE A 257 -3.52 -2.41 -43.53
CA ILE A 257 -4.61 -1.63 -42.92
C ILE A 257 -4.16 -0.18 -42.85
N VAL A 258 -4.99 0.71 -43.39
CA VAL A 258 -4.82 2.15 -43.37
C VAL A 258 -5.92 2.78 -42.52
N ILE A 259 -5.55 3.62 -41.57
CA ILE A 259 -6.50 4.42 -40.78
C ILE A 259 -6.79 5.72 -41.54
N ASP A 260 -7.91 5.76 -42.26
CA ASP A 260 -8.33 6.92 -43.07
C ASP A 260 -8.87 8.06 -42.20
N LYS A 261 -9.69 7.71 -41.20
CA LYS A 261 -10.28 8.68 -40.25
C LYS A 261 -10.20 8.14 -38.83
N TYR A 262 -9.98 9.06 -37.89
CA TYR A 262 -10.09 8.81 -36.46
C TYR A 262 -10.90 9.94 -35.81
N ILE A 263 -11.93 9.55 -35.06
CA ILE A 263 -12.75 10.45 -34.26
C ILE A 263 -12.68 9.93 -32.81
N GLU A 264 -12.14 10.75 -31.91
CA GLU A 264 -11.92 10.35 -30.51
C GLU A 264 -13.23 10.12 -29.73
N SER A 265 -14.26 10.90 -30.02
CA SER A 265 -15.58 10.82 -29.41
C SER A 265 -16.65 10.98 -30.47
N ALA A 266 -17.30 9.88 -30.83
CA ALA A 266 -18.25 9.80 -31.92
C ALA A 266 -19.55 9.07 -31.53
N ILE A 267 -20.63 9.44 -32.21
CA ILE A 267 -21.90 8.71 -32.21
C ILE A 267 -22.21 8.28 -33.63
N LYS A 268 -22.89 7.14 -33.75
CA LYS A 268 -23.38 6.61 -35.02
C LYS A 268 -24.69 7.26 -35.40
N ASP A 269 -24.76 7.80 -36.61
CA ASP A 269 -25.98 8.28 -37.25
C ASP A 269 -26.22 7.58 -38.61
N SER A 270 -27.13 8.11 -39.43
CA SER A 270 -27.46 7.54 -40.74
C SER A 270 -26.33 7.68 -41.78
N ALA A 271 -25.38 8.59 -41.57
CA ALA A 271 -24.27 8.87 -42.49
C ALA A 271 -22.93 8.23 -42.03
N GLY A 272 -22.87 7.69 -40.80
CA GLY A 272 -21.69 7.03 -40.26
C GLY A 272 -21.42 7.48 -38.83
N TYR A 273 -20.16 7.79 -38.52
CA TYR A 273 -19.74 8.29 -37.21
C TYR A 273 -19.38 9.77 -37.30
N ASN A 274 -19.95 10.57 -36.40
CA ASN A 274 -19.72 12.00 -36.31
C ASN A 274 -19.30 12.42 -34.90
N THR A 275 -18.48 13.48 -34.79
CA THR A 275 -17.97 14.00 -33.52
C THR A 275 -19.11 14.40 -32.60
N SER A 276 -19.05 13.93 -31.35
CA SER A 276 -20.10 14.16 -30.37
C SER A 276 -19.54 14.17 -28.96
N SER A 277 -20.05 15.06 -28.11
CA SER A 277 -19.77 15.10 -26.67
C SER A 277 -20.90 14.46 -25.84
N HIS A 278 -21.87 13.84 -26.50
CA HIS A 278 -22.96 13.17 -25.81
C HIS A 278 -22.47 11.96 -25.02
N VAL A 279 -23.12 11.73 -23.89
CA VAL A 279 -22.88 10.61 -22.99
C VAL A 279 -22.91 9.30 -23.78
N GLY A 280 -21.88 8.47 -23.59
CA GLY A 280 -21.73 7.19 -24.28
C GLY A 280 -21.08 7.25 -25.66
N ALA A 281 -20.64 8.42 -26.13
CA ALA A 281 -19.85 8.51 -27.36
C ALA A 281 -18.53 7.72 -27.25
N VAL A 282 -18.12 7.15 -28.40
CA VAL A 282 -17.04 6.16 -28.52
C VAL A 282 -15.96 6.64 -29.48
N PRO A 283 -14.70 6.20 -29.30
CA PRO A 283 -13.72 6.35 -30.37
C PRO A 283 -14.14 5.51 -31.59
N ALA A 284 -14.06 6.12 -32.76
CA ALA A 284 -14.41 5.49 -34.03
C ALA A 284 -13.30 5.71 -35.06
N VAL A 285 -12.98 4.65 -35.79
CA VAL A 285 -12.01 4.70 -36.90
C VAL A 285 -12.62 4.19 -38.18
N TYR A 286 -12.31 4.86 -39.29
CA TYR A 286 -12.59 4.33 -40.62
C TYR A 286 -11.32 3.64 -41.12
N LEU A 287 -11.41 2.34 -41.39
CA LEU A 287 -10.28 1.53 -41.83
C LEU A 287 -10.46 1.12 -43.28
N ILE A 288 -9.36 1.11 -44.03
CA ILE A 288 -9.27 0.49 -45.36
C ILE A 288 -8.27 -0.65 -45.25
N ALA A 289 -8.74 -1.88 -45.42
CA ALA A 289 -7.95 -3.10 -45.35
C ALA A 289 -7.80 -3.71 -46.75
N LYS A 290 -6.54 -3.83 -47.21
CA LYS A 290 -6.18 -4.41 -48.50
C LYS A 290 -5.43 -5.71 -48.31
N ASN A 291 -5.95 -6.79 -48.87
CA ASN A 291 -5.28 -8.08 -48.85
C ASN A 291 -4.15 -8.09 -49.89
N ILE A 292 -2.93 -8.39 -49.46
CA ILE A 292 -1.74 -8.28 -50.30
C ILE A 292 -1.72 -9.36 -51.41
N GLN A 293 -2.21 -10.56 -51.09
CA GLN A 293 -2.22 -11.72 -51.98
C GLN A 293 -3.40 -11.70 -52.96
N THR A 294 -4.61 -11.52 -52.44
CA THR A 294 -5.85 -11.59 -53.23
C THR A 294 -6.27 -10.25 -53.83
N LYS A 295 -5.61 -9.15 -53.43
CA LYS A 295 -5.95 -7.76 -53.82
C LYS A 295 -7.37 -7.30 -53.46
N LYS A 296 -8.12 -8.09 -52.66
CA LYS A 296 -9.42 -7.69 -52.13
C LYS A 296 -9.27 -6.49 -51.19
N ILE A 297 -10.17 -5.52 -51.33
CA ILE A 297 -10.26 -4.34 -50.46
C ILE A 297 -11.55 -4.46 -49.66
N LYS A 298 -11.46 -4.14 -48.37
CA LYS A 298 -12.60 -4.01 -47.47
C LYS A 298 -12.42 -2.76 -46.63
N ASP A 299 -13.50 -2.06 -46.39
CA ASP A 299 -13.50 -0.83 -45.62
C ASP A 299 -14.74 -0.72 -44.74
N GLY A 300 -14.63 0.08 -43.68
CA GLY A 300 -15.72 0.28 -42.74
C GLY A 300 -15.28 0.88 -41.42
N TRP A 301 -16.27 1.18 -40.58
CA TRP A 301 -16.06 1.72 -39.25
C TRP A 301 -15.73 0.60 -38.26
N VAL A 302 -14.82 0.90 -37.33
CA VAL A 302 -14.50 0.02 -36.19
C VAL A 302 -14.57 0.85 -34.91
N THR A 303 -15.23 0.31 -33.88
CA THR A 303 -15.34 0.94 -32.56
C THR A 303 -15.28 -0.08 -31.43
N CYS A 304 -14.81 0.33 -30.26
CA CYS A 304 -14.81 -0.51 -29.06
C CYS A 304 -16.18 -0.59 -28.35
N GLY A 305 -17.18 0.17 -28.82
CA GLY A 305 -18.48 0.30 -28.14
C GLY A 305 -18.42 1.05 -26.81
N SER A 306 -19.59 1.21 -26.18
CA SER A 306 -19.80 1.77 -24.85
C SER A 306 -21.00 1.12 -24.18
N PHE A 307 -21.41 1.61 -23.01
CA PHE A 307 -22.65 1.20 -22.36
C PHE A 307 -23.93 1.57 -23.13
N LEU A 308 -23.85 2.44 -24.16
CA LEU A 308 -24.97 2.80 -25.04
C LEU A 308 -24.79 2.35 -26.49
N MET A 309 -23.59 1.96 -26.90
CA MET A 309 -23.26 1.62 -28.28
C MET A 309 -22.62 0.25 -28.38
N THR A 310 -23.13 -0.61 -29.25
CA THR A 310 -22.49 -1.88 -29.55
C THR A 310 -21.16 -1.67 -30.29
N PRO A 311 -20.12 -2.46 -30.01
CA PRO A 311 -18.88 -2.42 -30.78
C PRO A 311 -19.14 -2.77 -32.25
N GLU A 312 -18.33 -2.20 -33.14
CA GLU A 312 -18.37 -2.48 -34.59
C GLU A 312 -17.00 -3.00 -35.03
N PHE A 313 -17.00 -4.03 -35.88
CA PHE A 313 -15.81 -4.74 -36.32
C PHE A 313 -15.74 -4.77 -37.84
N LEU A 314 -14.53 -4.69 -38.41
CA LEU A 314 -14.33 -4.84 -39.85
C LEU A 314 -14.01 -6.30 -40.18
N MET A 315 -14.98 -7.03 -40.74
CA MET A 315 -14.82 -8.44 -41.10
C MET A 315 -13.87 -8.60 -42.30
N LEU A 316 -12.68 -9.14 -42.09
CA LEU A 316 -11.68 -9.33 -43.14
C LEU A 316 -11.98 -10.60 -43.96
N ASN A 317 -12.27 -11.71 -43.29
CA ASN A 317 -12.68 -12.99 -43.87
C ASN A 317 -13.49 -13.79 -42.83
N ASP A 318 -13.80 -15.06 -43.11
CA ASP A 318 -14.60 -15.89 -42.20
C ASP A 318 -13.89 -16.17 -40.87
N GLU A 319 -12.56 -16.08 -40.83
CA GLU A 319 -11.74 -16.36 -39.64
C GLU A 319 -11.45 -15.11 -38.81
N TYR A 320 -11.27 -13.95 -39.43
CA TYR A 320 -10.74 -12.76 -38.76
C TYR A 320 -11.53 -11.49 -39.05
N SER A 321 -11.58 -10.63 -38.03
CA SER A 321 -12.04 -9.25 -38.10
C SER A 321 -11.00 -8.31 -37.47
N VAL A 322 -11.00 -7.03 -37.85
CA VAL A 322 -10.28 -5.99 -37.12
C VAL A 322 -11.19 -5.46 -36.02
N ALA A 323 -10.68 -5.43 -34.79
CA ALA A 323 -11.36 -4.94 -33.61
C ALA A 323 -10.53 -3.83 -32.94
N MET A 324 -11.23 -2.92 -32.27
CA MET A 324 -10.63 -1.86 -31.46
C MET A 324 -10.66 -2.26 -29.98
N THR A 325 -9.55 -2.05 -29.28
CA THR A 325 -9.48 -2.23 -27.83
C THR A 325 -10.12 -1.06 -27.10
N ILE A 326 -10.64 -1.30 -25.90
CA ILE A 326 -11.11 -0.23 -25.01
C ILE A 326 -9.91 0.70 -24.68
N PRO A 327 -10.07 2.04 -24.77
CA PRO A 327 -9.04 2.98 -24.36
C PRO A 327 -8.57 2.73 -22.92
N ARG A 328 -7.26 2.82 -22.71
CA ARG A 328 -6.69 2.64 -21.37
C ARG A 328 -6.69 3.99 -20.64
N PRO A 329 -7.10 4.04 -19.36
CA PRO A 329 -7.04 5.27 -18.59
C PRO A 329 -5.58 5.67 -18.37
N LYS A 330 -5.29 6.94 -18.62
CA LYS A 330 -4.01 7.60 -18.38
C LYS A 330 -4.02 8.37 -17.06
N LYS A 331 -5.12 9.08 -16.80
CA LYS A 331 -5.29 9.93 -15.63
C LYS A 331 -6.76 9.94 -15.24
N PHE A 332 -7.02 9.92 -13.94
CA PHE A 332 -8.35 10.15 -13.43
C PHE A 332 -8.32 11.38 -12.54
N SER A 333 -9.34 12.24 -12.69
CA SER A 333 -9.48 13.48 -11.94
C SER A 333 -10.90 13.69 -11.47
N SER A 334 -11.03 14.20 -10.24
CA SER A 334 -12.29 14.67 -9.67
C SER A 334 -12.14 16.14 -9.31
N GLU A 335 -12.90 16.99 -9.98
CA GLU A 335 -13.07 18.40 -9.62
C GLU A 335 -14.11 18.49 -8.51
N ILE A 336 -13.68 18.92 -7.33
CA ILE A 336 -14.49 18.88 -6.12
C ILE A 336 -14.52 20.28 -5.51
N ARG A 337 -15.71 20.74 -5.18
CA ARG A 337 -15.91 21.90 -4.33
C ARG A 337 -15.95 21.48 -2.88
N VAL A 338 -15.08 22.08 -2.07
CA VAL A 338 -14.99 21.90 -0.62
C VAL A 338 -15.68 23.08 0.05
N PHE A 339 -16.66 22.82 0.89
CA PHE A 339 -17.35 23.82 1.69
C PHE A 339 -16.86 23.79 3.13
N ASN A 340 -16.30 24.91 3.60
CA ASN A 340 -16.02 25.14 5.02
C ASN A 340 -17.25 25.73 5.72
N SER A 341 -18.05 26.50 5.00
CA SER A 341 -19.38 27.00 5.39
C SER A 341 -20.26 27.12 4.14
N ILE A 342 -21.51 27.58 4.28
CA ILE A 342 -22.43 27.73 3.14
C ILE A 342 -21.89 28.72 2.10
N GLU A 343 -21.18 29.77 2.55
CA GLU A 343 -20.68 30.85 1.70
C GLU A 343 -19.16 30.79 1.44
N ASP A 344 -18.43 30.00 2.22
CA ASP A 344 -16.97 29.81 2.04
C ASP A 344 -16.69 28.43 1.41
N PHE A 345 -16.24 28.46 0.15
CA PHE A 345 -15.87 27.28 -0.59
C PHE A 345 -14.60 27.47 -1.41
N THR A 346 -13.92 26.34 -1.67
CA THR A 346 -12.74 26.28 -2.55
C THR A 346 -12.89 25.11 -3.51
N ASP A 347 -12.50 25.32 -4.77
CA ASP A 347 -12.50 24.27 -5.77
C ASP A 347 -11.11 23.64 -5.84
N ILE A 348 -11.06 22.32 -5.76
CA ILE A 348 -9.83 21.52 -5.79
C ILE A 348 -9.94 20.44 -6.87
N VAL A 349 -8.79 20.00 -7.36
CA VAL A 349 -8.70 18.84 -8.25
C VAL A 349 -7.98 17.73 -7.51
N ILE A 350 -8.64 16.58 -7.37
CA ILE A 350 -8.04 15.37 -6.81
C ILE A 350 -7.69 14.46 -7.97
N GLU A 351 -6.43 14.03 -8.03
CA GLU A 351 -5.96 13.06 -9.01
C GLU A 351 -5.57 11.76 -8.30
N VAL A 352 -5.60 10.64 -9.03
CA VAL A 352 -5.09 9.37 -8.50
C VAL A 352 -3.65 9.53 -8.05
N ASN A 353 -3.35 9.05 -6.83
CA ASN A 353 -2.07 9.17 -6.13
C ASN A 353 -1.63 10.60 -5.74
N LYS A 354 -2.49 11.61 -5.90
CA LYS A 354 -2.23 12.98 -5.43
C LYS A 354 -3.31 13.43 -4.45
N PRO A 355 -3.25 13.02 -3.18
CA PRO A 355 -4.26 13.41 -2.20
C PRO A 355 -4.22 14.90 -1.90
N VAL A 356 -5.39 15.46 -1.58
CA VAL A 356 -5.54 16.85 -1.13
C VAL A 356 -5.91 16.86 0.35
N LYS A 357 -5.29 17.76 1.12
CA LYS A 357 -5.53 17.87 2.57
C LYS A 357 -6.59 18.93 2.87
N VAL A 358 -7.66 18.54 3.56
CA VAL A 358 -8.79 19.39 3.95
C VAL A 358 -9.13 19.13 5.41
N CYS A 359 -9.15 20.16 6.26
CA CYS A 359 -9.56 20.07 7.68
C CYS A 359 -8.90 18.91 8.47
N GLY A 360 -7.64 18.59 8.17
CA GLY A 360 -6.89 17.49 8.80
C GLY A 360 -7.10 16.10 8.19
N TRP A 361 -7.86 16.00 7.09
CA TRP A 361 -8.10 14.78 6.33
C TRP A 361 -7.37 14.83 4.99
N ASN A 362 -6.77 13.71 4.58
CA ASN A 362 -6.30 13.51 3.22
C ASN A 362 -7.43 12.87 2.40
N ILE A 363 -7.77 13.48 1.28
CA ILE A 363 -8.82 13.01 0.38
C ILE A 363 -8.15 12.37 -0.83
N TYR A 364 -8.39 11.07 -1.01
CA TYR A 364 -7.89 10.28 -2.13
C TYR A 364 -9.04 9.97 -3.07
N GLN A 365 -8.76 9.99 -4.38
CA GLN A 365 -9.67 9.41 -5.34
C GLN A 365 -9.55 7.89 -5.29
N SER A 366 -10.65 7.21 -4.97
CA SER A 366 -10.68 5.76 -4.70
C SER A 366 -11.43 4.97 -5.77
N GLY A 367 -12.51 5.53 -6.33
CA GLY A 367 -13.31 4.83 -7.34
C GLY A 367 -14.29 5.73 -8.08
N TYR A 368 -15.05 5.13 -8.99
CA TYR A 368 -16.05 5.78 -9.83
C TYR A 368 -17.05 4.73 -10.34
N ASN A 369 -18.02 5.14 -11.17
CA ASN A 369 -18.90 4.18 -11.85
C ASN A 369 -18.19 3.57 -13.07
N GLU A 370 -17.55 2.41 -12.88
CA GLU A 370 -16.80 1.71 -13.93
C GLU A 370 -17.64 1.38 -15.16
N LYS A 371 -18.95 1.12 -15.01
CA LYS A 371 -19.84 0.83 -16.15
C LYS A 371 -19.99 2.00 -17.10
N MET A 372 -19.88 3.23 -16.59
CA MET A 372 -19.97 4.45 -17.40
C MET A 372 -18.61 4.91 -17.92
N GLY A 373 -17.50 4.39 -17.37
CA GLY A 373 -16.15 4.78 -17.78
C GLY A 373 -15.92 6.29 -17.59
N LYS A 374 -15.39 6.94 -18.63
CA LYS A 374 -15.16 8.41 -18.66
C LYS A 374 -16.44 9.24 -18.51
N TRP A 375 -17.62 8.64 -18.69
CA TRP A 375 -18.91 9.29 -18.55
C TRP A 375 -19.50 9.19 -17.14
N SER A 376 -18.71 8.75 -16.15
CA SER A 376 -19.19 8.60 -14.79
C SER A 376 -19.57 9.94 -14.16
N ASN A 377 -20.80 10.02 -13.65
CA ASN A 377 -21.30 11.13 -12.84
C ASN A 377 -21.06 10.92 -11.33
N MET A 378 -20.18 9.99 -10.96
CA MET A 378 -19.94 9.60 -9.58
C MET A 378 -18.44 9.43 -9.33
N SER A 379 -17.95 10.03 -8.25
CA SER A 379 -16.62 9.82 -7.72
C SER A 379 -16.71 9.30 -6.29
N ILE A 380 -15.92 8.28 -5.97
CA ILE A 380 -15.78 7.74 -4.62
C ILE A 380 -14.44 8.25 -4.10
N VAL A 381 -14.49 8.99 -2.99
CA VAL A 381 -13.30 9.49 -2.32
C VAL A 381 -13.07 8.76 -1.00
N GLU A 382 -11.82 8.38 -0.74
CA GLU A 382 -11.37 7.87 0.55
C GLU A 382 -10.82 9.04 1.38
N LEU A 383 -11.39 9.24 2.56
CA LEU A 383 -11.01 10.25 3.54
C LEU A 383 -10.16 9.57 4.62
N VAL A 384 -8.89 9.95 4.71
CA VAL A 384 -7.94 9.38 5.66
C VAL A 384 -7.45 10.44 6.63
N ARG A 385 -7.57 10.18 7.93
CA ARG A 385 -6.97 11.03 8.98
C ARG A 385 -6.07 10.18 9.86
N ASP A 386 -4.79 10.52 9.86
CA ASP A 386 -3.76 9.88 10.67
C ASP A 386 -2.95 10.95 11.44
N PRO A 387 -3.26 11.19 12.72
CA PRO A 387 -2.52 12.12 13.57
C PRO A 387 -1.09 11.66 13.90
N TRP A 388 -0.79 10.36 13.75
CA TRP A 388 0.47 9.73 14.17
C TRP A 388 1.51 9.68 13.05
N LEU A 389 1.09 9.90 11.80
CA LEU A 389 1.99 9.91 10.64
C LEU A 389 3.22 10.82 10.82
N PRO A 390 3.12 12.05 11.38
CA PRO A 390 4.31 12.87 11.67
C PRO A 390 5.27 12.24 12.69
N VAL A 391 4.75 11.51 13.68
CA VAL A 391 5.54 10.80 14.69
C VAL A 391 6.29 9.63 14.04
N VAL A 392 5.61 8.87 13.18
CA VAL A 392 6.24 7.81 12.36
C VAL A 392 7.37 8.39 11.50
N TYR A 393 7.13 9.50 10.81
CA TYR A 393 8.17 10.16 10.01
C TYR A 393 9.35 10.63 10.85
N THR A 394 9.11 11.13 12.05
CA THR A 394 10.18 11.50 12.99
C THR A 394 11.09 10.29 13.26
N GLY A 395 10.50 9.12 13.55
CA GLY A 395 11.26 7.89 13.75
C GLY A 395 12.04 7.44 12.50
N ILE A 396 11.44 7.53 11.32
CA ILE A 396 12.10 7.20 10.04
C ILE A 396 13.30 8.13 9.79
N PHE A 397 13.11 9.45 9.93
CA PHE A 397 14.19 10.42 9.73
C PHE A 397 15.30 10.27 10.77
N MET A 398 14.98 9.90 12.01
CA MET A 398 15.98 9.55 13.02
C MET A 398 16.84 8.35 12.60
N MET A 399 16.23 7.28 12.08
CA MET A 399 16.99 6.13 11.55
C MET A 399 17.84 6.52 10.34
N LEU A 400 17.32 7.31 9.41
CA LEU A 400 18.09 7.81 8.26
C LEU A 400 19.29 8.63 8.72
N ALA A 401 19.10 9.55 9.67
CA ALA A 401 20.19 10.33 10.25
C ALA A 401 21.23 9.44 10.94
N GLY A 402 20.81 8.44 11.71
CA GLY A 402 21.69 7.47 12.34
C GLY A 402 22.51 6.66 11.33
N ALA A 403 21.89 6.23 10.23
CA ALA A 403 22.56 5.51 9.14
C ALA A 403 23.59 6.39 8.40
N VAL A 404 23.21 7.61 8.00
CA VAL A 404 24.12 8.58 7.36
C VAL A 404 25.31 8.87 8.26
N TYR A 405 25.06 9.07 9.55
CA TYR A 405 26.10 9.34 10.54
C TYR A 405 27.12 8.19 10.66
N LEU A 406 26.66 6.93 10.69
CA LEU A 406 27.54 5.76 10.69
C LEU A 406 28.42 5.68 9.43
N VAL A 407 27.84 5.95 8.26
CA VAL A 407 28.58 5.92 6.98
C VAL A 407 29.64 7.02 6.93
N TRP A 408 29.27 8.25 7.32
CA TRP A 408 30.19 9.38 7.34
C TRP A 408 31.37 9.13 8.29
N MET A 409 31.08 8.65 9.50
CA MET A 409 32.12 8.39 10.50
C MET A 409 33.02 7.22 10.14
N GLY A 410 32.48 6.16 9.53
CA GLY A 410 33.28 5.05 9.01
C GLY A 410 34.28 5.48 7.92
N ARG A 411 34.01 6.58 7.21
CA ARG A 411 34.98 7.19 6.28
C ARG A 411 36.06 7.99 7.02
N TRP A 412 35.68 8.76 8.03
CA TRP A 412 36.63 9.56 8.83
C TRP A 412 37.64 8.71 9.62
N GLU A 413 37.18 7.64 10.29
CA GLU A 413 38.09 6.72 11.01
C GLU A 413 39.09 6.06 10.05
N ARG A 414 38.66 5.67 8.84
CA ARG A 414 39.54 5.13 7.79
C ARG A 414 40.57 6.14 7.31
N GLN A 415 40.17 7.39 7.07
CA GLN A 415 41.09 8.46 6.65
C GLN A 415 42.12 8.79 7.76
N LYS A 416 41.70 8.82 9.02
CA LYS A 416 42.61 9.02 10.16
C LYS A 416 43.63 7.88 10.29
N LEU A 417 43.20 6.63 10.12
CA LEU A 417 44.10 5.47 10.14
C LEU A 417 45.09 5.47 8.97
N MET A 418 44.70 5.95 7.79
CA MET A 418 45.62 6.11 6.66
C MET A 418 46.66 7.20 6.92
N ARG A 419 46.28 8.31 7.55
CA ARG A 419 47.20 9.41 7.92
C ARG A 419 48.18 9.07 9.05
N LEU A 420 47.87 8.08 9.89
CA LEU A 420 48.75 7.60 10.98
C LEU A 420 49.73 6.51 10.53
N LYS A 421 49.55 5.98 9.31
CA LYS A 421 50.45 4.98 8.69
C LYS A 421 51.45 5.60 7.71
N LEU A 422 51.35 6.91 7.48
CA LEU A 422 52.33 7.77 6.83
C LEU A 422 53.08 8.51 7.94
#